data_AF-A0A8D9BCM1-F1
#
_entry.id   AF-A0A8D9BCM1-F1
#
_cell.length_a   1.000
_cell.length_b   1.000
_cell.length_c   1.000
_cell.angle_alpha   90.00
_cell.angle_beta   90.00
_cell.angle_gamma   90.00
#
_symmetry.space_group_name_H-M   'P 1'
#
loop_
_entity.id
_entity.type
_entity.pdbx_description
1 polymer ?
#
loop_
_entity_poly.entity_id
_entity_poly.type
_entity_poly.pdbx_seq_one_letter_code
_entity_poly.pdbx_strand_id
1 'polypeptide(L)'
;MKSGTVLPSEVLLVPVMCFLEAEGPHSETVLFHISNHPGGFEPVPLMMSAQGHRPRLQFQNLNFIFQEANIICRTFDSLDENDLDFDTAYTVFATADKILQFANSPIAEASTMDINLYNPSVVPAEVLVYSSQRPTDSELVPSPGSIAVKNNAKSSGRRKDKTGTTGEMTSPQQTKGDEIFDVEAKNFTILPHCSTKLKIIFKPVAIEDYKGMVTVILPANPHGENLTFTVLGQVTVPQIAILEPALNDDNKLVVSMNPTLMSKRSLKQLRFQNICKVVAHVFVMTTRST
;
A
#
# COMPACT_ATOMS: atom_id res chain seq x y z
N MET A 1 25.97 -16.67 -36.54
CA MET A 1 26.54 -18.01 -36.75
C MET A 1 27.55 -18.27 -35.63
N LYS A 2 27.32 -19.27 -34.79
CA LYS A 2 28.31 -19.70 -33.78
C LYS A 2 29.03 -20.92 -34.35
N SER A 3 30.35 -20.90 -34.38
CA SER A 3 31.19 -22.04 -34.76
C SER A 3 32.21 -22.30 -33.66
N GLY A 4 32.67 -23.54 -33.55
CA GLY A 4 33.67 -23.96 -32.56
C GLY A 4 34.34 -25.25 -32.98
N THR A 5 35.51 -25.52 -32.41
CA THR A 5 36.25 -26.78 -32.59
C THR A 5 36.11 -27.60 -31.32
N VAL A 6 35.90 -28.91 -31.47
CA VAL A 6 35.84 -29.85 -30.36
C VAL A 6 36.96 -30.86 -30.57
N LEU A 7 37.90 -30.96 -29.63
CA LEU A 7 39.01 -31.91 -29.74
C LEU A 7 38.53 -33.34 -29.41
N PRO A 8 39.31 -34.39 -29.78
CA PRO A 8 38.99 -35.75 -29.37
C PRO A 8 38.83 -35.84 -27.85
N SER A 9 37.76 -36.51 -27.43
CA SER A 9 37.39 -36.70 -26.02
C SER A 9 36.98 -35.43 -25.25
N GLU A 10 36.85 -34.27 -25.91
CA GLU A 10 36.26 -33.08 -25.31
C GLU A 10 34.74 -33.05 -25.42
N VAL A 11 34.11 -32.39 -24.46
CA VAL A 11 32.66 -32.10 -24.45
C VAL A 11 32.46 -30.61 -24.65
N LEU A 12 31.70 -30.23 -25.68
CA LEU A 12 31.29 -28.85 -25.92
C LEU A 12 29.92 -28.58 -25.29
N LEU A 13 29.85 -27.56 -24.44
CA LEU A 13 28.61 -27.05 -23.89
C LEU A 13 28.13 -25.85 -24.72
N VAL A 14 26.94 -25.97 -25.31
CA VAL A 14 26.32 -24.88 -26.10
C VAL A 14 25.14 -24.32 -25.31
N PRO A 15 25.25 -23.11 -24.71
CA PRO A 15 24.12 -22.50 -24.03
C PRO A 15 23.05 -22.07 -25.04
N VAL A 16 21.82 -22.51 -24.80
CA VAL A 16 20.63 -22.13 -25.55
C VAL A 16 19.85 -21.12 -24.72
N MET A 17 19.59 -19.95 -25.30
CA MET A 17 18.79 -18.89 -24.68
C MET A 17 17.40 -18.92 -25.30
N CYS A 18 16.37 -19.00 -24.47
CA CYS A 18 14.98 -18.93 -24.89
C CYS A 18 14.44 -17.53 -24.55
N PHE A 19 13.98 -16.82 -25.56
CA PHE A 19 13.32 -15.52 -25.40
C PHE A 19 11.99 -15.58 -26.15
N LEU A 20 10.90 -15.69 -25.40
CA LEU A 20 9.55 -15.80 -25.96
C LEU A 20 8.87 -14.44 -25.94
N GLU A 21 8.33 -14.03 -27.08
CA GLU A 21 7.61 -12.75 -27.23
C GLU A 21 6.10 -12.89 -27.04
N ALA A 22 5.56 -14.12 -27.07
CA ALA A 22 4.13 -14.40 -27.00
C ALA A 22 3.79 -15.58 -26.07
N GLU A 23 2.55 -15.62 -25.60
CA GLU A 23 2.00 -16.79 -24.90
C GLU A 23 1.80 -17.97 -25.85
N GLY A 24 1.93 -19.18 -25.34
CA GLY A 24 1.63 -20.41 -26.07
C GLY A 24 2.85 -21.23 -26.47
N PRO A 25 2.62 -22.35 -27.19
CA PRO A 25 3.68 -23.25 -27.61
C PRO A 25 4.51 -22.63 -28.74
N HIS A 26 5.82 -22.70 -28.61
CA HIS A 26 6.79 -22.29 -29.61
C HIS A 26 7.71 -23.46 -29.90
N SER A 27 8.07 -23.65 -31.18
CA SER A 27 8.99 -24.69 -31.60
C SER A 27 9.89 -24.19 -32.70
N GLU A 28 11.19 -24.42 -32.58
CA GLU A 28 12.20 -24.08 -33.57
C GLU A 28 13.12 -25.27 -33.82
N THR A 29 13.59 -25.44 -35.04
CA THR A 29 14.56 -26.49 -35.39
C THR A 29 15.92 -25.88 -35.59
N VAL A 30 16.90 -26.34 -34.81
CA VAL A 30 18.32 -26.01 -34.98
C VAL A 30 18.98 -27.13 -35.76
N LEU A 31 19.74 -26.77 -36.78
CA LEU A 31 20.49 -27.73 -37.59
C LEU A 31 21.96 -27.74 -37.14
N PHE A 32 22.47 -28.93 -36.80
CA PHE A 32 23.89 -29.12 -36.52
C PHE A 32 24.64 -29.52 -37.78
N HIS A 33 25.68 -28.76 -38.10
CA HIS A 33 26.55 -29.02 -39.24
C HIS A 33 27.96 -29.35 -38.77
N ILE A 34 28.48 -30.51 -39.18
CA ILE A 34 29.86 -30.94 -38.93
C ILE A 34 30.67 -30.66 -40.19
N SER A 35 31.52 -29.63 -40.16
CA SER A 35 32.21 -29.11 -41.35
C SER A 35 33.27 -30.05 -41.93
N ASN A 36 33.86 -30.92 -41.11
CA ASN A 36 34.88 -31.89 -41.51
C ASN A 36 34.32 -33.31 -41.75
N HIS A 37 33.01 -33.43 -41.93
CA HIS A 37 32.37 -34.70 -42.26
C HIS A 37 32.56 -35.05 -43.75
N PRO A 38 32.87 -36.31 -44.13
CA PRO A 38 32.86 -36.72 -45.53
C PRO A 38 31.48 -36.46 -46.18
N GLY A 39 31.49 -36.14 -47.49
CA GLY A 39 30.32 -35.72 -48.24
C GLY A 39 29.17 -36.75 -48.23
N GLY A 40 27.93 -36.24 -48.24
CA GLY A 40 26.69 -37.05 -48.23
C GLY A 40 25.97 -37.10 -46.87
N PHE A 41 26.46 -36.41 -45.85
CA PHE A 41 25.79 -36.33 -44.55
C PHE A 41 24.89 -35.10 -44.46
N GLU A 42 23.61 -35.34 -44.16
CA GLU A 42 22.64 -34.28 -43.92
C GLU A 42 22.83 -33.69 -42.50
N PRO A 43 22.55 -32.38 -42.31
CA PRO A 43 22.53 -31.78 -40.98
C PRO A 43 21.57 -32.52 -40.04
N VAL A 44 21.96 -32.70 -38.79
CA VAL A 44 21.09 -33.33 -37.78
C VAL A 44 20.13 -32.27 -37.23
N PRO A 45 18.80 -32.43 -37.39
CA PRO A 45 17.84 -31.49 -36.83
C PRO A 45 17.61 -31.76 -35.34
N LEU A 46 17.64 -30.70 -34.54
CA LEU A 46 17.21 -30.69 -33.15
C LEU A 46 16.02 -29.75 -33.01
N MET A 47 14.88 -30.31 -32.63
CA MET A 47 13.69 -29.52 -32.31
C MET A 47 13.79 -29.01 -30.87
N MET A 48 13.69 -27.70 -30.71
CA MET A 48 13.57 -27.02 -29.43
C MET A 48 12.11 -26.61 -29.25
N SER A 49 11.49 -26.93 -28.12
CA SER A 49 10.14 -26.48 -27.80
C SER A 49 10.11 -25.74 -26.46
N ALA A 50 9.26 -24.73 -26.38
CA ALA A 50 9.05 -23.94 -25.17
C ALA A 50 7.59 -23.49 -25.07
N GLN A 51 7.14 -23.21 -23.84
CA GLN A 51 5.79 -22.73 -23.57
C GLN A 51 5.87 -21.33 -22.96
N GLY A 52 5.32 -20.34 -23.66
CA GLY A 52 5.22 -18.97 -23.18
C GLY A 52 4.03 -18.79 -22.25
N HIS A 53 4.23 -18.13 -21.12
CA HIS A 53 3.19 -17.81 -20.15
C HIS A 53 3.33 -16.36 -19.68
N ARG A 54 2.20 -15.63 -19.54
CA ARG A 54 2.21 -14.34 -18.83
C ARG A 54 1.84 -14.54 -17.36
N PRO A 55 2.47 -13.76 -16.46
CA PRO A 55 2.02 -13.71 -15.08
C PRO A 55 0.61 -13.13 -15.01
N ARG A 56 -0.14 -13.53 -13.97
CA ARG A 56 -1.50 -13.05 -13.71
C ARG A 56 -1.71 -12.89 -12.21
N LEU A 57 -2.63 -12.00 -11.84
CA LEU A 57 -3.15 -11.90 -10.48
C LEU A 57 -4.67 -12.00 -10.52
N GLN A 58 -5.25 -12.61 -9.49
CA GLN A 58 -6.69 -12.71 -9.35
C GLN A 58 -7.24 -11.48 -8.62
N PHE A 59 -7.95 -10.61 -9.34
CA PHE A 59 -8.54 -9.37 -8.80
C PHE A 59 -10.06 -9.39 -8.67
N GLN A 60 -10.73 -10.46 -9.15
CA GLN A 60 -12.18 -10.55 -9.15
C GLN A 60 -12.76 -11.04 -7.82
N ASN A 61 -12.01 -11.84 -7.06
CA ASN A 61 -12.47 -12.36 -5.78
C ASN A 61 -12.13 -11.39 -4.63
N LEU A 62 -12.91 -10.31 -4.53
CA LEU A 62 -12.74 -9.29 -3.49
C LEU A 62 -12.88 -9.88 -2.08
N ASN A 63 -13.69 -10.92 -1.89
CA ASN A 63 -13.85 -11.57 -0.59
C ASN A 63 -12.56 -12.26 -0.12
N PHE A 64 -11.82 -12.86 -1.04
CA PHE A 64 -10.51 -13.44 -0.74
C PHE A 64 -9.46 -12.36 -0.47
N ILE A 65 -9.46 -11.30 -1.29
CA ILE A 65 -8.49 -10.22 -1.18
C ILE A 65 -8.64 -9.49 0.15
N PHE A 66 -9.86 -9.14 0.54
CA PHE A 66 -10.15 -8.35 1.73
C PHE A 66 -10.71 -9.20 2.88
N GLN A 67 -10.36 -10.49 2.95
CA GLN A 67 -10.95 -11.43 3.93
C GLN A 67 -10.74 -11.03 5.40
N GLU A 68 -9.76 -10.17 5.70
CA GLU A 68 -9.50 -9.66 7.06
C GLU A 68 -10.33 -8.42 7.41
N ALA A 69 -10.93 -7.75 6.41
CA ALA A 69 -11.89 -6.70 6.65
C ALA A 69 -13.29 -7.30 6.87
N ASN A 70 -14.14 -6.52 7.52
CA ASN A 70 -15.57 -6.76 7.46
C ASN A 70 -16.09 -6.33 6.07
N ILE A 71 -16.50 -7.30 5.27
CA ILE A 71 -16.91 -7.06 3.88
C ILE A 71 -18.41 -6.78 3.81
N ILE A 72 -18.74 -5.66 3.16
CA ILE A 72 -20.13 -5.26 2.91
C ILE A 72 -20.39 -5.12 1.40
N CYS A 73 -21.61 -5.47 0.99
CA CYS A 73 -22.04 -5.46 -0.41
C CYS A 73 -22.79 -4.18 -0.82
N ARG A 74 -22.84 -3.17 0.05
CA ARG A 74 -23.55 -1.91 -0.17
C ARG A 74 -22.58 -0.75 -0.41
N THR A 75 -23.12 0.38 -0.84
CA THR A 75 -22.33 1.61 -0.97
C THR A 75 -21.99 2.14 0.41
N PHE A 76 -20.83 2.79 0.52
CA PHE A 76 -20.33 3.31 1.79
C PHE A 76 -21.28 4.37 2.38
N ASP A 77 -21.83 5.25 1.55
CA ASP A 77 -22.78 6.29 1.95
C ASP A 77 -24.14 5.76 2.46
N SER A 78 -24.40 4.47 2.28
CA SER A 78 -25.66 3.82 2.71
C SER A 78 -25.54 3.10 4.06
N LEU A 79 -24.38 3.22 4.72
CA LEU A 79 -24.15 2.64 6.03
C LEU A 79 -24.71 3.56 7.11
N ASP A 80 -25.71 3.07 7.84
CA ASP A 80 -26.15 3.72 9.07
C ASP A 80 -25.15 3.42 10.20
N GLU A 81 -24.95 4.35 11.14
CA GLU A 81 -24.09 4.13 12.31
C GLU A 81 -24.53 2.92 13.16
N ASN A 82 -25.82 2.54 13.07
CA ASN A 82 -26.39 1.38 13.74
C ASN A 82 -26.15 0.06 13.02
N ASP A 83 -25.81 0.08 11.72
CA ASP A 83 -25.49 -1.12 10.94
C ASP A 83 -24.06 -1.63 11.26
N LEU A 84 -23.25 -0.81 11.94
CA LEU A 84 -21.86 -1.07 12.27
C LEU A 84 -21.67 -1.14 13.79
N ASP A 85 -22.15 -2.23 14.39
CA ASP A 85 -22.09 -2.50 15.84
C ASP A 85 -20.67 -2.94 16.30
N PHE A 86 -19.67 -2.10 16.01
CA PHE A 86 -18.28 -2.37 16.35
C PHE A 86 -17.82 -1.44 17.48
N ASP A 87 -17.64 -2.03 18.66
CA ASP A 87 -17.15 -1.38 19.88
C ASP A 87 -15.64 -1.06 19.87
N THR A 88 -14.92 -1.41 18.80
CA THR A 88 -13.45 -1.33 18.73
C THR A 88 -12.98 -0.72 17.41
N ALA A 89 -11.66 -0.54 17.22
CA ALA A 89 -11.06 -0.23 15.92
C ALA A 89 -11.27 -1.41 14.96
N TYR A 90 -11.73 -1.13 13.75
CA TYR A 90 -12.05 -2.16 12.75
C TYR A 90 -11.81 -1.64 11.34
N THR A 91 -11.75 -2.59 10.40
CA THR A 91 -11.60 -2.27 8.98
C THR A 91 -12.80 -2.80 8.22
N VAL A 92 -13.43 -1.95 7.41
CA VAL A 92 -14.57 -2.30 6.54
C VAL A 92 -14.14 -2.24 5.10
N PHE A 93 -14.59 -3.19 4.28
CA PHE A 93 -14.45 -3.12 2.84
C PHE A 93 -15.81 -3.10 2.14
N ALA A 94 -16.15 -1.95 1.54
CA ALA A 94 -17.32 -1.81 0.68
C ALA A 94 -17.01 -2.25 -0.75
N THR A 95 -17.52 -3.41 -1.13
CA THR A 95 -17.26 -4.01 -2.45
C THR A 95 -17.87 -3.22 -3.60
N ALA A 96 -19.03 -2.57 -3.39
CA ALA A 96 -19.72 -1.79 -4.41
C ALA A 96 -18.87 -0.60 -4.90
N ASP A 97 -18.24 0.10 -3.96
CA ASP A 97 -17.44 1.30 -4.24
C ASP A 97 -15.93 1.03 -4.27
N LYS A 98 -15.52 -0.17 -3.90
CA LYS A 98 -14.11 -0.54 -3.63
C LYS A 98 -13.47 0.44 -2.66
N ILE A 99 -14.10 0.61 -1.49
CA ILE A 99 -13.63 1.47 -0.41
C ILE A 99 -13.21 0.60 0.76
N LEU A 100 -11.96 0.74 1.20
CA LEU A 100 -11.45 0.20 2.45
C LEU A 100 -11.45 1.32 3.49
N GLN A 101 -12.17 1.19 4.60
CA GLN A 101 -12.17 2.17 5.68
C GLN A 101 -11.49 1.60 6.91
N PHE A 102 -10.52 2.34 7.45
CA PHE A 102 -10.04 2.20 8.82
C PHE A 102 -10.94 3.03 9.75
N ALA A 103 -11.81 2.36 10.51
CA ALA A 103 -12.74 3.00 11.42
C ALA A 103 -12.18 3.01 12.86
N ASN A 104 -12.47 4.07 13.61
CA ASN A 104 -12.00 4.30 14.98
C ASN A 104 -10.48 4.07 15.15
N SER A 105 -9.64 4.62 14.27
CA SER A 105 -8.19 4.44 14.44
C SER A 105 -7.64 5.40 15.51
N PRO A 106 -6.78 4.92 16.43
CA PRO A 106 -6.13 5.79 17.40
C PRO A 106 -5.22 6.82 16.71
N ILE A 107 -5.23 8.05 17.23
CA ILE A 107 -4.28 9.07 16.79
C ILE A 107 -2.83 8.68 17.16
N ALA A 108 -1.87 8.97 16.29
CA ALA A 108 -0.44 8.72 16.47
C ALA A 108 0.00 7.25 16.56
N GLU A 109 -0.93 6.30 16.41
CA GLU A 109 -0.65 4.87 16.29
C GLU A 109 -1.02 4.38 14.88
N ALA A 110 -0.29 3.38 14.39
CA ALA A 110 -0.53 2.82 13.07
C ALA A 110 -1.62 1.75 13.13
N SER A 111 -2.70 1.94 12.38
CA SER A 111 -3.65 0.88 12.07
C SER A 111 -3.16 0.10 10.84
N THR A 112 -3.29 -1.22 10.85
CA THR A 112 -2.84 -2.06 9.73
C THR A 112 -3.88 -3.10 9.34
N MET A 113 -3.91 -3.45 8.06
CA MET A 113 -4.78 -4.51 7.53
C MET A 113 -4.05 -5.25 6.39
N ASP A 114 -4.10 -6.58 6.37
CA ASP A 114 -3.48 -7.36 5.29
C ASP A 114 -4.52 -7.69 4.20
N ILE A 115 -4.17 -7.44 2.94
CA ILE A 115 -4.91 -7.96 1.79
C ILE A 115 -4.20 -9.17 1.18
N ASN A 116 -4.95 -10.14 0.67
CA ASN A 116 -4.37 -11.31 -0.01
C ASN A 116 -4.30 -11.08 -1.52
N LEU A 117 -3.13 -11.36 -2.09
CA LEU A 117 -2.92 -11.39 -3.53
C LEU A 117 -2.56 -12.81 -3.94
N TYR A 118 -3.25 -13.34 -4.94
CA TYR A 118 -3.03 -14.70 -5.45
C TYR A 118 -2.57 -14.67 -6.90
N ASN A 119 -1.50 -15.41 -7.17
CA ASN A 119 -0.99 -15.66 -8.51
C ASN A 119 -1.49 -17.03 -9.03
N PRO A 120 -2.53 -17.07 -9.89
CA PRO A 120 -3.01 -18.32 -10.47
C PRO A 120 -2.12 -18.87 -11.59
N SER A 121 -1.11 -18.12 -12.04
CA SER A 121 -0.29 -18.52 -13.18
C SER A 121 0.83 -19.49 -12.80
N VAL A 122 1.38 -20.17 -13.81
CA VAL A 122 2.50 -21.12 -13.68
C VAL A 122 3.87 -20.43 -13.63
N VAL A 123 3.92 -19.10 -13.76
CA VAL A 123 5.14 -18.29 -13.71
C VAL A 123 5.07 -17.29 -12.54
N PRO A 124 6.22 -16.86 -11.98
CA PRO A 124 6.23 -15.83 -10.95
C PRO A 124 5.64 -14.50 -11.45
N ALA A 125 4.94 -13.78 -10.57
CA ALA A 125 4.35 -12.48 -10.86
C ALA A 125 5.07 -11.37 -10.07
N GLU A 126 5.75 -10.46 -10.77
CA GLU A 126 6.32 -9.24 -10.17
C GLU A 126 5.22 -8.20 -9.98
N VAL A 127 5.03 -7.74 -8.75
CA VAL A 127 3.92 -6.87 -8.36
C VAL A 127 4.47 -5.52 -7.95
N LEU A 128 3.89 -4.44 -8.47
CA LEU A 128 4.15 -3.08 -8.00
C LEU A 128 2.91 -2.51 -7.33
N VAL A 129 3.12 -1.78 -6.24
CA VAL A 129 2.06 -1.16 -5.46
C VAL A 129 2.34 0.32 -5.27
N TYR A 130 1.32 1.14 -5.50
CA TYR A 130 1.34 2.57 -5.27
C TYR A 130 0.26 2.95 -4.26
N SER A 131 0.63 3.77 -3.28
CA SER A 131 -0.31 4.53 -2.46
C SER A 131 -0.23 6.00 -2.86
N SER A 132 -1.37 6.68 -2.89
CA SER A 132 -1.44 8.13 -3.09
C SER A 132 -2.46 8.72 -2.14
N GLN A 133 -2.20 9.92 -1.65
CA GLN A 133 -3.19 10.74 -0.97
C GLN A 133 -3.84 11.64 -2.02
N ARG A 134 -5.16 11.69 -2.05
CA ARG A 134 -5.82 12.82 -2.71
C ARG A 134 -5.93 13.93 -1.67
N PRO A 135 -5.59 15.19 -1.99
CA PRO A 135 -5.93 16.29 -1.11
C PRO A 135 -7.45 16.26 -0.88
N THR A 136 -7.86 16.27 0.38
CA THR A 136 -9.25 16.53 0.78
C THR A 136 -9.61 17.94 0.32
N ASP A 137 -10.79 18.11 -0.32
CA ASP A 137 -11.31 19.39 -0.80
C ASP A 137 -11.57 20.36 0.36
N SER A 138 -10.52 20.96 0.89
CA SER A 138 -10.57 21.92 2.00
C SER A 138 -9.64 23.09 1.74
N GLU A 139 -9.60 23.61 0.51
CA GLU A 139 -9.05 24.94 0.22
C GLU A 139 -9.47 25.47 -1.16
N LEU A 140 -10.76 25.80 -1.33
CA LEU A 140 -11.19 26.71 -2.42
C LEU A 140 -12.25 27.68 -1.89
N VAL A 141 -11.82 28.68 -1.12
CA VAL A 141 -12.56 29.94 -1.01
C VAL A 141 -11.73 31.02 -1.70
N PRO A 142 -11.99 31.38 -2.96
CA PRO A 142 -11.39 32.57 -3.53
C PRO A 142 -12.04 33.81 -2.90
N SER A 143 -11.24 34.59 -2.16
CA SER A 143 -11.65 35.92 -1.69
C SER A 143 -11.82 36.86 -2.89
N PRO A 144 -12.92 37.62 -3.00
CA PRO A 144 -13.10 38.54 -4.11
C PRO A 144 -12.35 39.86 -3.86
N GLY A 145 -11.54 40.25 -4.83
CA GLY A 145 -11.30 41.66 -5.12
C GLY A 145 -9.92 42.21 -4.75
N SER A 146 -9.02 42.18 -5.72
CA SER A 146 -8.17 43.35 -5.97
C SER A 146 -7.82 43.44 -7.44
N ILE A 147 -8.36 44.50 -8.03
CA ILE A 147 -8.24 44.94 -9.42
C ILE A 147 -6.78 45.34 -9.67
N ALA A 148 -6.15 44.75 -10.69
CA ALA A 148 -4.91 45.29 -11.26
C ALA A 148 -5.00 45.29 -12.79
N VAL A 149 -5.26 46.51 -13.26
CA VAL A 149 -5.17 47.09 -14.60
C VAL A 149 -4.17 46.38 -15.53
N LYS A 150 -4.67 45.88 -16.67
CA LYS A 150 -3.86 45.50 -17.83
C LYS A 150 -3.55 46.75 -18.66
N ASN A 151 -2.30 47.22 -18.62
CA ASN A 151 -1.77 48.08 -19.66
C ASN A 151 -1.14 47.23 -20.76
N ASN A 152 -1.67 47.37 -21.96
CA ASN A 152 -1.27 46.66 -23.16
C ASN A 152 -0.36 47.59 -23.99
N ALA A 153 0.91 47.24 -24.14
CA ALA A 153 1.81 47.90 -25.09
C ALA A 153 2.54 46.84 -25.92
N LYS A 154 2.33 46.90 -27.24
CA LYS A 154 2.93 46.06 -28.28
C LYS A 154 4.39 46.46 -28.53
N SER A 155 5.28 45.48 -28.74
CA SER A 155 6.36 45.50 -29.74
C SER A 155 7.01 44.09 -29.77
N SER A 156 6.94 43.34 -30.88
CA SER A 156 7.82 43.38 -32.07
C SER A 156 9.23 42.85 -31.81
N GLY A 157 9.61 41.73 -32.46
CA GLY A 157 11.03 41.45 -32.75
C GLY A 157 11.53 39.99 -32.77
N ARG A 158 11.54 39.38 -33.97
CA ARG A 158 12.71 38.76 -34.66
C ARG A 158 13.48 37.55 -34.06
N ARG A 159 13.40 36.43 -34.80
CA ARG A 159 14.34 35.28 -35.03
C ARG A 159 15.79 35.34 -34.46
N LYS A 160 16.29 34.24 -33.85
CA LYS A 160 17.20 33.20 -34.46
C LYS A 160 17.82 32.20 -33.44
N ASP A 161 17.84 30.92 -33.84
CA ASP A 161 18.85 29.83 -33.75
C ASP A 161 19.72 29.51 -32.51
N LYS A 162 19.74 28.18 -32.20
CA LYS A 162 20.84 27.28 -31.72
C LYS A 162 21.44 27.60 -30.33
N THR A 163 21.74 26.65 -29.42
CA THR A 163 22.50 25.38 -29.50
C THR A 163 22.36 24.68 -28.13
N GLY A 164 22.43 23.34 -28.06
CA GLY A 164 22.35 22.57 -26.81
C GLY A 164 23.62 22.60 -25.96
N THR A 165 23.53 22.11 -24.71
CA THR A 165 24.49 21.23 -24.00
C THR A 165 23.96 20.96 -22.58
N THR A 166 23.94 19.68 -22.23
CA THR A 166 23.88 19.00 -20.91
C THR A 166 23.55 19.81 -19.64
N GLY A 167 22.45 19.43 -18.99
CA GLY A 167 22.18 19.71 -17.58
C GLY A 167 21.34 18.57 -17.01
N GLU A 168 21.92 17.78 -16.11
CA GLU A 168 21.21 16.87 -15.23
C GLU A 168 20.08 17.64 -14.54
N MET A 169 18.83 17.34 -14.91
CA MET A 169 17.69 17.71 -14.08
C MET A 169 17.48 16.58 -13.08
N THR A 170 18.15 16.75 -11.94
CA THR A 170 17.69 16.19 -10.67
C THR A 170 16.18 16.37 -10.58
N SER A 171 15.46 15.26 -10.60
CA SER A 171 14.05 15.19 -10.24
C SER A 171 13.84 15.95 -8.93
N PRO A 172 12.79 16.77 -8.79
CA PRO A 172 12.51 17.44 -7.53
C PRO A 172 12.36 16.34 -6.46
N GLN A 173 13.29 16.35 -5.50
CA GLN A 173 13.17 15.57 -4.29
C GLN A 173 11.83 15.95 -3.66
N GLN A 174 10.86 15.04 -3.76
CA GLN A 174 9.70 15.04 -2.91
C GLN A 174 10.22 14.99 -1.48
N THR A 175 10.04 16.09 -0.77
CA THR A 175 10.08 16.12 0.69
C THR A 175 9.23 14.96 1.19
N LYS A 176 9.89 14.02 1.87
CA LYS A 176 9.31 12.85 2.51
C LYS A 176 8.36 13.31 3.62
N GLY A 177 7.16 13.74 3.23
CA GLY A 177 6.04 13.90 4.15
C GLY A 177 5.67 12.52 4.66
N ASP A 178 5.35 12.42 5.95
CA ASP A 178 4.89 11.16 6.53
C ASP A 178 3.64 10.70 5.74
N GLU A 179 3.81 9.61 4.99
CA GLU A 179 2.72 9.04 4.19
C GLU A 179 1.67 8.48 5.16
N ILE A 180 0.52 9.18 5.26
CA ILE A 180 -0.64 8.78 6.07
C ILE A 180 -1.12 7.39 5.69
N PHE A 181 -1.15 7.07 4.39
CA PHE A 181 -1.41 5.73 3.88
C PHE A 181 -0.16 5.18 3.19
N ASP A 182 0.31 4.03 3.66
CA ASP A 182 1.49 3.35 3.13
C ASP A 182 1.21 1.85 2.95
N VAL A 183 2.12 1.17 2.25
CA VAL A 183 2.09 -0.26 2.03
C VAL A 183 3.46 -0.84 2.36
N GLU A 184 3.49 -1.98 3.05
CA GLU A 184 4.75 -2.57 3.54
C GLU A 184 5.74 -2.92 2.42
N ALA A 185 5.24 -3.43 1.29
CA ALA A 185 6.05 -3.79 0.14
C ALA A 185 5.52 -3.13 -1.13
N LYS A 186 6.32 -2.22 -1.70
CA LYS A 186 5.99 -1.51 -2.96
C LYS A 186 6.40 -2.30 -4.22
N ASN A 187 7.31 -3.25 -4.07
CA ASN A 187 7.75 -4.18 -5.13
C ASN A 187 8.10 -5.55 -4.52
N PHE A 188 7.49 -6.61 -5.05
CA PHE A 188 7.76 -7.99 -4.62
C PHE A 188 7.30 -9.00 -5.69
N THR A 189 7.65 -10.28 -5.51
CA THR A 189 7.28 -11.35 -6.43
C THR A 189 6.41 -12.39 -5.72
N ILE A 190 5.31 -12.78 -6.37
CA ILE A 190 4.46 -13.90 -5.92
C ILE A 190 4.77 -15.12 -6.78
N LEU A 191 5.17 -16.22 -6.14
CA LEU A 191 5.48 -17.47 -6.82
C LEU A 191 4.25 -18.08 -7.53
N PRO A 192 4.45 -18.99 -8.50
CA PRO A 192 3.37 -19.70 -9.15
C PRO A 192 2.42 -20.36 -8.15
N HIS A 193 1.12 -20.23 -8.39
CA HIS A 193 0.05 -20.83 -7.57
C HIS A 193 0.13 -20.50 -6.07
N CYS A 194 0.76 -19.39 -5.72
CA CYS A 194 0.94 -18.96 -4.33
C CYS A 194 0.16 -17.68 -4.04
N SER A 195 -0.14 -17.49 -2.77
CA SER A 195 -0.71 -16.25 -2.22
C SER A 195 0.31 -15.53 -1.36
N THR A 196 0.20 -14.21 -1.29
CA THR A 196 1.00 -13.37 -0.41
C THR A 196 0.11 -12.30 0.20
N LYS A 197 0.39 -11.97 1.47
CA LYS A 197 -0.26 -10.88 2.19
C LYS A 197 0.48 -9.58 1.92
N LEU A 198 -0.27 -8.54 1.60
CA LEU A 198 0.23 -7.17 1.50
C LEU A 198 -0.40 -6.34 2.62
N LYS A 199 0.42 -5.79 3.50
CA LYS A 199 -0.02 -4.95 4.61
C LYS A 199 -0.25 -3.51 4.15
N ILE A 200 -1.47 -3.03 4.34
CA ILE A 200 -1.88 -1.63 4.22
C ILE A 200 -1.76 -0.98 5.59
N ILE A 201 -1.18 0.21 5.64
CA ILE A 201 -0.81 0.91 6.87
C ILE A 201 -1.47 2.30 6.85
N PHE A 202 -2.19 2.64 7.90
CA PHE A 202 -2.77 3.96 8.15
C PHE A 202 -2.13 4.59 9.40
N LYS A 203 -1.50 5.76 9.24
CA LYS A 203 -0.78 6.51 10.28
C LYS A 203 -1.33 7.95 10.36
N PRO A 204 -2.44 8.17 11.07
CA PRO A 204 -2.98 9.51 11.22
C PRO A 204 -2.09 10.39 12.10
N VAL A 205 -1.93 11.65 11.70
CA VAL A 205 -1.16 12.67 12.43
C VAL A 205 -2.03 13.75 13.07
N ALA A 206 -3.26 13.91 12.58
CA ALA A 206 -4.24 14.88 13.07
C ALA A 206 -5.62 14.23 13.21
N ILE A 207 -6.51 14.91 13.91
CA ILE A 207 -7.91 14.49 14.10
C ILE A 207 -8.72 15.03 12.92
N GLU A 208 -8.66 14.34 11.79
CA GLU A 208 -9.37 14.67 10.56
C GLU A 208 -9.70 13.39 9.78
N ASP A 209 -10.55 13.51 8.76
CA ASP A 209 -10.85 12.40 7.86
C ASP A 209 -9.81 12.33 6.75
N TYR A 210 -9.26 11.13 6.57
CA TYR A 210 -8.23 10.87 5.56
C TYR A 210 -8.78 10.12 4.37
N LYS A 211 -8.31 10.48 3.17
CA LYS A 211 -8.65 9.81 1.92
C LYS A 211 -7.43 9.57 1.04
N GLY A 212 -7.24 8.32 0.65
CA GLY A 212 -6.18 7.88 -0.24
C GLY A 212 -6.66 6.87 -1.26
N MET A 213 -5.74 6.40 -2.07
CA MET A 213 -5.98 5.38 -3.09
C MET A 213 -4.78 4.45 -3.13
N VAL A 214 -5.05 3.15 -3.20
CA VAL A 214 -4.05 2.10 -3.39
C VAL A 214 -4.29 1.45 -4.74
N THR A 215 -3.20 1.23 -5.48
CA THR A 215 -3.21 0.58 -6.79
C THR A 215 -2.16 -0.51 -6.84
N VAL A 216 -2.58 -1.73 -7.16
CA VAL A 216 -1.72 -2.90 -7.39
C VAL A 216 -1.68 -3.17 -8.90
N ILE A 217 -0.46 -3.22 -9.46
CA ILE A 217 -0.24 -3.45 -10.89
C ILE A 217 0.71 -4.63 -11.12
N LEU A 218 0.59 -5.21 -12.32
CA LEU A 218 1.46 -6.26 -12.82
C LEU A 218 2.20 -5.74 -14.08
N PRO A 219 3.47 -5.30 -13.98
CA PRO A 219 4.17 -4.62 -15.07
C PRO A 219 4.32 -5.47 -16.34
N ALA A 220 4.54 -6.78 -16.17
CA ALA A 220 4.64 -7.74 -17.26
C ALA A 220 3.29 -8.00 -17.99
N ASN A 221 2.19 -7.41 -17.50
CA ASN A 221 0.89 -7.45 -18.15
C ASN A 221 0.25 -6.04 -18.17
N PRO A 222 0.79 -5.10 -18.97
CA PRO A 222 0.38 -3.69 -18.94
C PRO A 222 -1.05 -3.45 -19.45
N HIS A 223 -1.61 -4.39 -20.21
CA HIS A 223 -3.01 -4.37 -20.65
C HIS A 223 -3.94 -5.20 -19.74
N GLY A 224 -3.40 -5.77 -18.66
CA GLY A 224 -4.16 -6.51 -17.67
C GLY A 224 -5.01 -5.61 -16.78
N GLU A 225 -5.89 -6.23 -16.00
CA GLU A 225 -6.62 -5.56 -14.94
C GLU A 225 -5.66 -5.15 -13.82
N ASN A 226 -5.87 -3.96 -13.24
CA ASN A 226 -5.23 -3.52 -12.01
C ASN A 226 -6.26 -3.54 -10.87
N LEU A 227 -5.81 -3.82 -9.65
CA LEU A 227 -6.64 -3.64 -8.46
C LEU A 227 -6.45 -2.22 -7.93
N THR A 228 -7.48 -1.39 -8.04
CA THR A 228 -7.53 -0.05 -7.45
C THR A 228 -8.68 0.06 -6.49
N PHE A 229 -8.42 0.59 -5.30
CA PHE A 229 -9.43 0.86 -4.28
C PHE A 229 -9.11 2.15 -3.51
N THR A 230 -10.14 2.80 -3.02
CA THR A 230 -10.02 3.98 -2.15
C THR A 230 -9.77 3.51 -0.73
N VAL A 231 -8.93 4.25 0.01
CA VAL A 231 -8.72 4.02 1.44
C VAL A 231 -9.20 5.24 2.20
N LEU A 232 -10.04 5.02 3.20
CA LEU A 232 -10.54 6.04 4.13
C LEU A 232 -9.99 5.77 5.52
N GLY A 233 -9.72 6.83 6.27
CA GLY A 233 -9.23 6.74 7.65
C GLY A 233 -10.00 7.69 8.54
N GLN A 234 -10.70 7.13 9.53
CA GLN A 234 -11.37 7.89 10.59
C GLN A 234 -10.53 7.81 11.87
N VAL A 235 -10.27 8.96 12.47
CA VAL A 235 -9.45 9.06 13.68
C VAL A 235 -10.33 9.19 14.92
N THR A 236 -9.94 8.54 16.01
CA THR A 236 -10.59 8.64 17.31
C THR A 236 -9.55 8.91 18.39
N VAL A 237 -9.87 9.86 19.26
CA VAL A 237 -9.03 10.21 20.41
C VAL A 237 -9.42 9.35 21.62
N PRO A 238 -8.46 8.74 22.33
CA PRO A 238 -8.73 8.04 23.57
C PRO A 238 -9.37 8.95 24.62
N GLN A 239 -10.47 8.53 25.24
CA GLN A 239 -11.17 9.28 26.29
C GLN A 239 -11.44 8.41 27.51
N ILE A 240 -11.07 8.91 28.68
CA ILE A 240 -11.29 8.25 29.98
C ILE A 240 -12.22 9.10 30.83
N ALA A 241 -13.28 8.50 31.35
CA ALA A 241 -14.09 9.04 32.42
C ALA A 241 -13.53 8.60 33.79
N ILE A 242 -13.43 9.55 34.72
CA ILE A 242 -13.11 9.27 36.12
C ILE A 242 -14.44 9.04 36.84
N LEU A 243 -14.69 7.80 37.24
CA LEU A 243 -15.91 7.43 37.97
C LEU A 243 -15.75 7.67 39.47
N GLU A 244 -14.56 7.38 40.01
CA GLU A 244 -14.21 7.64 41.41
C GLU A 244 -12.76 8.14 41.51
N PRO A 245 -12.50 9.23 42.26
CA PRO A 245 -13.43 9.97 43.12
C PRO A 245 -14.40 10.87 42.33
N ALA A 246 -15.55 11.19 42.92
CA ALA A 246 -16.40 12.25 42.42
C ALA A 246 -15.78 13.63 42.71
N LEU A 247 -16.18 14.63 41.92
CA LEU A 247 -15.84 16.02 42.17
C LEU A 247 -16.45 16.45 43.51
N ASN A 248 -15.66 17.14 44.34
CA ASN A 248 -16.18 17.81 45.52
C ASN A 248 -16.86 19.15 45.14
N ASP A 249 -17.38 19.88 46.13
CA ASP A 249 -18.05 21.18 45.94
C ASP A 249 -17.14 22.24 45.28
N ASP A 250 -15.82 22.09 45.40
CA ASP A 250 -14.81 22.97 44.77
C ASP A 250 -14.43 22.52 43.35
N ASN A 251 -15.15 21.56 42.77
CA ASN A 251 -14.85 20.97 41.47
C ASN A 251 -13.44 20.33 41.39
N LYS A 252 -12.96 19.76 42.51
CA LYS A 252 -11.69 19.05 42.62
C LYS A 252 -11.90 17.56 42.85
N LEU A 253 -11.05 16.76 42.22
CA LEU A 253 -10.97 15.32 42.46
C LEU A 253 -10.10 15.08 43.69
N VAL A 254 -10.74 14.73 44.82
CA VAL A 254 -10.05 14.52 46.09
C VAL A 254 -10.33 13.11 46.60
N VAL A 255 -9.25 12.39 46.94
CA VAL A 255 -9.32 11.05 47.52
C VAL A 255 -8.90 11.13 48.97
N SER A 256 -9.86 11.26 49.87
CA SER A 256 -9.60 11.19 51.31
C SER A 256 -9.47 9.73 51.75
N MET A 257 -8.35 9.42 52.42
CA MET A 257 -8.12 8.13 53.06
C MET A 257 -8.74 8.14 54.47
N ASN A 258 -9.28 7.01 54.92
CA ASN A 258 -9.74 6.88 56.30
C ASN A 258 -8.53 6.97 57.26
N PRO A 259 -8.73 7.41 58.52
CA PRO A 259 -7.68 7.39 59.54
C PRO A 259 -7.00 6.02 59.58
N THR A 260 -5.69 6.03 59.31
CA THR A 260 -4.89 4.80 59.17
C THR A 260 -3.83 4.79 60.25
N LEU A 261 -3.71 3.67 60.98
CA LEU A 261 -2.68 3.51 62.00
C LEU A 261 -1.28 3.69 61.39
N MET A 262 -0.37 4.31 62.16
CA MET A 262 1.03 4.44 61.76
C MET A 262 1.62 3.09 61.37
N SER A 263 2.39 3.07 60.28
CA SER A 263 3.00 1.86 59.71
C SER A 263 2.02 0.77 59.22
N LYS A 264 0.72 1.08 59.13
CA LYS A 264 -0.27 0.23 58.43
C LYS A 264 -0.59 0.80 57.05
N ARG A 265 -0.91 -0.09 56.12
CA ARG A 265 -1.33 0.27 54.75
C ARG A 265 -2.85 0.44 54.73
N SER A 266 -3.30 1.47 54.02
CA SER A 266 -4.70 1.67 53.67
C SER A 266 -4.83 1.71 52.16
N LEU A 267 -5.95 1.20 51.65
CA LEU A 267 -6.21 1.05 50.22
C LEU A 267 -7.53 1.77 49.91
N LYS A 268 -7.50 2.61 48.88
CA LYS A 268 -8.68 3.14 48.23
C LYS A 268 -8.47 3.00 46.74
N GLN A 269 -9.47 2.48 46.05
CA GLN A 269 -9.39 2.26 44.62
C GLN A 269 -9.89 3.52 43.90
N LEU A 270 -9.22 3.86 42.81
CA LEU A 270 -9.70 4.83 41.83
C LEU A 270 -10.36 4.06 40.71
N ARG A 271 -11.46 4.58 40.17
CA ARG A 271 -12.19 3.92 39.10
C ARG A 271 -12.20 4.82 37.88
N PHE A 272 -11.70 4.26 36.79
CA PHE A 272 -11.64 4.88 35.48
C PHE A 272 -12.41 3.99 34.52
N GLN A 273 -13.07 4.61 33.56
CA GLN A 273 -13.75 3.91 32.47
C GLN A 273 -13.27 4.49 31.16
N ASN A 274 -12.83 3.62 30.25
CA ASN A 274 -12.64 4.01 28.86
C ASN A 274 -14.03 4.21 28.22
N ILE A 275 -14.30 5.42 27.73
CA ILE A 275 -15.60 5.80 27.15
C ILE A 275 -15.52 5.96 25.63
N CYS A 276 -14.38 5.62 25.02
CA CYS A 276 -14.19 5.64 23.57
C CYS A 276 -13.99 4.23 23.00
N LYS A 277 -14.02 4.14 21.66
CA LYS A 277 -13.86 2.88 20.90
C LYS A 277 -12.40 2.48 20.63
N VAL A 278 -11.43 3.24 21.16
CA VAL A 278 -10.00 2.97 21.02
C VAL A 278 -9.36 2.66 22.37
N VAL A 279 -8.24 1.95 22.36
CA VAL A 279 -7.48 1.66 23.57
C VAL A 279 -6.95 2.98 24.16
N ALA A 280 -7.09 3.13 25.48
CA ALA A 280 -6.60 4.27 26.22
C ALA A 280 -5.55 3.82 27.25
N HIS A 281 -4.35 4.38 27.17
CA HIS A 281 -3.28 4.11 28.14
C HIS A 281 -3.31 5.14 29.27
N VAL A 282 -3.47 4.69 30.51
CA VAL A 282 -3.53 5.55 31.70
C VAL A 282 -2.22 5.45 32.49
N PHE A 283 -1.54 6.59 32.66
CA PHE A 283 -0.33 6.70 33.48
C PHE A 283 -0.62 7.51 34.73
N VAL A 284 -0.38 6.93 35.90
CA VAL A 284 -0.54 7.61 37.20
C VAL A 284 0.84 7.95 37.75
N MET A 285 1.11 9.26 37.88
CA MET A 285 2.37 9.77 38.44
C MET A 285 2.11 10.39 39.81
N THR A 286 3.06 10.23 40.73
CA THR A 286 3.02 10.90 42.04
C THR A 286 4.09 11.97 42.08
N THR A 287 3.71 13.16 42.52
CA THR A 287 4.64 14.25 42.83
C THR A 287 4.58 14.50 44.34
N ARG A 288 5.74 14.66 44.98
CA ARG A 288 5.80 15.11 46.37
C ARG A 288 5.85 16.63 46.36
N SER A 289 4.84 17.28 46.92
CA SER A 289 4.99 18.65 47.40
C SER A 289 5.71 18.58 48.75
N THR A 290 6.94 19.10 48.79
CA THR A 290 7.69 19.37 50.03
C THR A 290 7.08 20.53 50.79
#